data_AF-A0A6L8W9L9-F1
#
_entry.id   AF-A0A6L8W9L9-F1
#
_cell.length_a   1.000
_cell.length_b   1.000
_cell.length_c   1.000
_cell.angle_alpha   90.00
_cell.angle_beta   90.00
_cell.angle_gamma   90.00
#
_symmetry.space_group_name_H-M   'P 1'
#
loop_
_entity.id
_entity.type
_entity.pdbx_description
1 polymer ?
#
loop_
_entity_poly.entity_id
_entity_poly.type
_entity_poly.pdbx_seq_one_letter_code
_entity_poly.pdbx_strand_id
1 'polypeptide(L)'
;MSAIAPGFRKIVSDCRGSLPVEFAIILPLVFALVFGVIDVSRVLLARSLLDHLAVSLSDEVKFRAPETVRSGLTEEALQVKLSTLAPDLVGGLIDVTRLGVSVRHYASLADFVSGNVLLEEGRPGALTAYHLDYAVTLITPFMNYLYSSEEVTKSAVVVVKNGL
;
A
#
# COMPACT_ATOMS: atom_id res chain seq x y z
N MET A 1 34.78 -1.87 -62.62
CA MET A 1 33.33 -2.17 -62.59
C MET A 1 33.18 -3.64 -62.20
N SER A 2 32.84 -3.92 -60.94
CA SER A 2 32.74 -5.30 -60.43
C SER A 2 31.28 -5.75 -60.46
N ALA A 3 31.01 -6.86 -61.16
CA ALA A 3 29.67 -7.42 -61.29
C ALA A 3 29.29 -8.15 -60.00
N ILE A 4 28.34 -7.59 -59.25
CA ILE A 4 27.82 -8.20 -58.03
C ILE A 4 26.95 -9.41 -58.40
N ALA A 5 27.29 -10.58 -57.86
CA ALA A 5 26.62 -11.84 -58.14
C ALA A 5 25.11 -11.80 -57.77
N PRO A 6 24.22 -12.31 -58.62
CA PRO A 6 22.76 -12.18 -58.49
C PRO A 6 22.16 -12.89 -57.25
N GLY A 7 22.91 -13.73 -56.53
CA GLY A 7 22.46 -14.40 -55.31
C GLY A 7 22.43 -13.51 -54.06
N PHE A 8 23.24 -12.44 -54.00
CA PHE A 8 23.38 -11.64 -52.78
C PHE A 8 22.15 -10.75 -52.49
N ARG A 9 21.35 -10.39 -53.51
CA ARG A 9 20.15 -9.56 -53.33
C ARG A 9 18.99 -10.29 -52.64
N LYS A 10 18.93 -11.62 -52.75
CA LYS A 10 17.81 -12.40 -52.18
C LYS A 10 17.94 -12.57 -50.66
N ILE A 11 19.16 -12.80 -50.16
CA ILE A 11 19.45 -13.00 -48.73
C ILE A 11 19.17 -11.71 -47.92
N VAL A 12 19.46 -10.53 -48.47
CA VAL A 12 19.20 -9.25 -47.78
C VAL A 12 17.69 -8.94 -47.70
N SER A 13 16.88 -9.51 -48.59
CA SER A 13 15.41 -9.36 -48.55
C SER A 13 14.76 -10.21 -47.46
N ASP A 14 15.28 -11.42 -47.21
CA ASP A 14 14.68 -12.35 -46.24
C ASP A 14 14.96 -11.93 -44.78
N CYS A 15 16.06 -11.21 -44.51
CA CYS A 15 16.34 -10.66 -43.19
C CYS A 15 15.38 -9.51 -42.77
N ARG A 16 14.61 -8.92 -43.70
CA ARG A 16 13.69 -7.80 -43.39
C ARG A 16 12.33 -8.24 -42.82
N GLY A 17 12.01 -9.53 -42.90
CA GLY A 17 10.75 -10.09 -42.36
C GLY A 17 10.80 -10.49 -40.89
N SER A 18 11.98 -10.62 -40.27
CA SER A 18 12.14 -11.08 -38.88
C SER A 18 11.83 -9.98 -37.85
N LEU A 19 12.15 -8.74 -38.18
CA LEU A 19 12.06 -7.61 -37.24
C LEU A 19 10.64 -7.37 -36.69
N PRO A 20 9.56 -7.40 -37.50
CA PRO A 20 8.20 -7.27 -36.97
C PRO A 20 7.82 -8.39 -36.00
N VAL A 21 8.29 -9.63 -36.25
CA VAL A 21 7.98 -10.79 -35.41
C VAL A 21 8.72 -10.69 -34.08
N GLU A 22 10.00 -10.32 -34.10
CA GLU A 22 10.78 -10.10 -32.87
C GLU A 22 10.19 -8.96 -32.02
N PHE A 23 9.79 -7.85 -32.65
CA PHE A 23 9.13 -6.74 -31.95
C PHE A 23 7.78 -7.14 -31.36
N ALA A 24 7.00 -7.99 -32.04
CA ALA A 24 5.72 -8.48 -31.52
C ALA A 24 5.89 -9.30 -30.23
N ILE A 25 7.04 -9.93 -30.02
CA ILE A 25 7.36 -10.69 -28.80
C ILE A 25 7.95 -9.79 -27.72
N ILE A 26 8.86 -8.88 -28.08
CA ILE A 26 9.56 -8.01 -27.13
C ILE A 26 8.61 -6.96 -26.54
N LEU A 27 7.73 -6.38 -27.35
CA LEU A 27 6.90 -5.25 -26.93
C LEU A 27 5.95 -5.60 -25.77
N PRO A 28 5.18 -6.71 -25.78
CA PRO A 28 4.36 -7.11 -24.63
C PRO A 28 5.18 -7.34 -23.36
N LEU A 29 6.39 -7.89 -23.48
CA LEU A 29 7.28 -8.11 -22.34
C LEU A 29 7.73 -6.78 -21.71
N VAL A 30 8.06 -5.79 -22.54
CA VAL A 30 8.40 -4.44 -22.08
C VAL A 30 7.21 -3.79 -21.37
N PHE A 31 6.00 -3.89 -21.92
CA PHE A 31 4.81 -3.37 -21.26
C PHE A 31 4.52 -4.07 -19.93
N ALA A 32 4.61 -5.40 -19.89
CA ALA A 32 4.44 -6.16 -18.65
C ALA A 32 5.45 -5.72 -17.58
N LEU A 33 6.71 -5.49 -17.96
CA LEU A 33 7.74 -4.98 -17.05
C LEU A 33 7.40 -3.57 -16.54
N VAL A 34 7.05 -2.64 -17.44
CA VAL A 34 6.70 -1.26 -17.08
C VAL A 34 5.53 -1.24 -16.10
N PHE A 35 4.47 -2.00 -16.39
CA PHE A 35 3.33 -2.06 -15.50
C PHE A 35 3.63 -2.73 -14.17
N GLY A 36 4.44 -3.79 -14.15
CA GLY A 36 4.89 -4.40 -12.90
C GLY A 36 5.62 -3.40 -12.00
N VAL A 37 6.50 -2.57 -12.59
CA VAL A 37 7.18 -1.49 -11.86
C VAL A 37 6.17 -0.47 -11.31
N ILE A 38 5.16 -0.08 -12.09
CA ILE A 38 4.11 0.84 -11.65
C ILE A 38 3.32 0.27 -10.47
N ASP A 39 2.88 -0.99 -10.55
CA ASP A 39 2.09 -1.62 -9.48
C ASP A 39 2.89 -1.76 -8.19
N VAL A 40 4.15 -2.20 -8.27
CA VAL A 40 5.05 -2.24 -7.09
C VAL A 40 5.24 -0.84 -6.51
N SER A 41 5.45 0.17 -7.36
CA SER A 41 5.61 1.56 -6.93
C SER A 41 4.36 2.09 -6.21
N ARG A 42 3.17 1.77 -6.70
CA ARG A 42 1.89 2.13 -6.06
C ARG A 42 1.73 1.47 -4.71
N VAL A 43 2.09 0.20 -4.58
CA VAL A 43 2.06 -0.54 -3.31
C VAL A 43 3.01 0.07 -2.27
N LEU A 44 4.23 0.44 -2.69
CA LEU A 44 5.21 1.09 -1.82
C LEU A 44 4.77 2.50 -1.42
N LEU A 45 4.22 3.27 -2.36
CA LEU A 45 3.68 4.59 -2.10
C LEU A 45 2.52 4.52 -1.10
N ALA A 46 1.57 3.61 -1.31
CA ALA A 46 0.45 3.40 -0.41
C ALA A 46 0.93 3.06 1.01
N ARG A 47 1.96 2.20 1.14
CA ARG A 47 2.59 1.91 2.43
C ARG A 47 3.19 3.16 3.08
N SER A 48 3.97 3.95 2.35
CA SER A 48 4.57 5.17 2.88
C SER A 48 3.53 6.18 3.35
N LEU A 49 2.44 6.35 2.59
CA LEU A 49 1.36 7.25 2.93
C LEU A 49 0.57 6.75 4.15
N LEU A 50 0.34 5.44 4.26
CA LEU A 50 -0.31 4.81 5.40
C LEU A 50 0.51 5.00 6.68
N ASP A 51 1.83 4.85 6.61
CA ASP A 51 2.73 5.08 7.75
C ASP A 51 2.69 6.56 8.19
N HIS A 52 2.68 7.49 7.23
CA HIS A 52 2.56 8.93 7.52
C HIS A 52 1.19 9.28 8.15
N LEU A 53 0.10 8.68 7.66
CA LEU A 53 -1.23 8.82 8.25
C LEU A 53 -1.28 8.27 9.67
N ALA A 54 -0.67 7.11 9.91
CA ALA A 54 -0.66 6.49 11.23
C ALA A 54 0.07 7.38 12.25
N VAL A 55 1.24 7.91 11.89
CA VAL A 55 1.99 8.86 12.73
C VAL A 55 1.18 10.14 12.98
N SER A 56 0.59 10.70 11.93
CA SER A 56 -0.23 11.92 12.06
C SER A 56 -1.45 11.71 12.96
N LEU A 57 -2.11 10.56 12.85
CA LEU A 57 -3.21 10.15 13.73
C LEU A 57 -2.71 9.98 15.17
N SER A 58 -1.53 9.36 15.35
CA SER A 58 -0.87 9.22 16.66
C SER A 58 -0.70 10.56 17.34
N ASP A 59 -0.14 11.52 16.62
CA ASP A 59 0.18 12.84 17.15
C ASP A 59 -1.09 13.62 17.47
N GLU A 60 -2.11 13.55 16.61
CA GLU A 60 -3.42 14.14 16.86
C GLU A 60 -4.06 13.59 18.14
N VAL A 61 -4.05 12.26 18.31
CA VAL A 61 -4.60 11.61 19.51
C VAL A 61 -3.76 11.93 20.74
N LYS A 62 -2.43 11.88 20.65
CA LYS A 62 -1.50 12.07 21.77
C LYS A 62 -1.41 13.52 22.24
N PHE A 63 -1.56 14.50 21.36
CA PHE A 63 -1.34 15.90 21.70
C PHE A 63 -2.63 16.73 21.73
N ARG A 64 -3.66 16.37 20.96
CA ARG A 64 -4.88 17.19 20.86
C ARG A 64 -6.10 16.60 21.56
N ALA A 65 -6.19 15.28 21.70
CA ALA A 65 -7.31 14.68 22.44
C ALA A 65 -7.08 14.76 23.96
N PRO A 66 -8.05 15.23 24.77
CA PRO A 66 -8.01 15.11 26.23
C PRO A 66 -7.90 13.64 26.66
N GLU A 67 -7.22 13.36 27.77
CA GLU A 67 -6.99 11.98 28.24
C GLU A 67 -8.29 11.20 28.46
N THR A 68 -9.34 11.86 28.94
CA THR A 68 -10.68 11.28 29.14
C THR A 68 -11.34 10.82 27.84
N VAL A 69 -10.96 11.40 26.70
CA VAL A 69 -11.50 11.04 25.38
C VAL A 69 -10.66 9.91 24.75
N ARG A 70 -9.37 9.80 25.09
CA ARG A 70 -8.47 8.81 24.48
C ARG A 70 -8.86 7.37 24.81
N SER A 71 -9.27 7.13 26.06
CA SER A 71 -9.69 5.80 26.53
C SER A 71 -11.00 5.33 25.92
N GLY A 72 -11.85 6.24 25.43
CA GLY A 72 -13.15 5.95 24.81
C GLY A 72 -13.22 6.25 23.31
N LEU A 73 -12.08 6.33 22.62
CA LEU A 73 -12.06 6.53 21.17
C LEU A 73 -12.57 5.27 20.47
N THR A 74 -13.78 5.33 19.94
CA THR A 74 -14.36 4.26 19.13
C THR A 74 -13.73 4.24 17.73
N GLU A 75 -13.79 3.08 17.06
CA GLU A 75 -13.36 2.92 15.66
C GLU A 75 -14.07 3.92 14.73
N GLU A 76 -15.36 4.16 14.96
CA GLU A 76 -16.17 5.14 14.21
C GLU A 76 -15.63 6.57 14.35
N ALA A 77 -15.28 6.98 15.57
CA ALA A 77 -14.72 8.31 15.81
C ALA A 77 -13.34 8.49 15.14
N LEU A 78 -12.53 7.43 15.11
CA LEU A 78 -11.26 7.42 14.40
C LEU A 78 -11.45 7.47 12.89
N GLN A 79 -12.43 6.74 12.34
CA GLN A 79 -12.76 6.78 10.92
C GLN A 79 -13.15 8.20 10.49
N VAL A 80 -14.00 8.86 11.28
CA VAL A 80 -14.37 10.28 11.03
C VAL A 80 -13.13 11.17 11.06
N LYS A 81 -12.26 11.03 12.07
CA LYS A 81 -11.01 11.81 12.14
C LYS A 81 -10.10 11.57 10.92
N LEU A 82 -9.90 10.32 10.51
CA LEU A 82 -9.11 10.01 9.33
C LEU A 82 -9.71 10.57 8.05
N SER A 83 -11.04 10.57 7.91
CA SER A 83 -11.71 11.20 6.77
C SER A 83 -11.46 12.70 6.67
N THR A 84 -11.22 13.37 7.81
CA THR A 84 -10.83 14.79 7.84
C THR A 84 -9.33 15.01 7.61
N LEU A 85 -8.46 14.14 8.13
CA LEU A 85 -7.01 14.28 8.04
C LEU A 85 -6.44 13.84 6.68
N ALA A 86 -6.99 12.80 6.09
CA ALA A 86 -6.42 12.17 4.91
C ALA A 86 -6.36 13.10 3.68
N PRO A 87 -7.40 13.90 3.33
CA PRO A 87 -7.33 14.80 2.19
C PRO A 87 -6.15 15.77 2.25
N ASP A 88 -5.87 16.33 3.44
CA ASP A 88 -4.79 17.30 3.65
C ASP A 88 -3.40 16.64 3.60
N LEU A 89 -3.27 15.41 4.09
CA LEU A 89 -1.98 14.73 4.20
C LEU A 89 -1.58 13.95 2.94
N VAL A 90 -2.54 13.32 2.27
CA VAL A 90 -2.25 12.42 1.15
C VAL A 90 -2.76 12.94 -0.19
N GLY A 91 -3.47 14.08 -0.23
CA GLY A 91 -3.89 14.72 -1.48
C GLY A 91 -4.76 13.84 -2.37
N GLY A 92 -5.53 12.90 -1.80
CA GLY A 92 -6.37 11.97 -2.56
C GLY A 92 -5.64 10.76 -3.17
N LEU A 93 -4.35 10.54 -2.84
CA LEU A 93 -3.60 9.37 -3.30
C LEU A 93 -4.07 8.05 -2.63
N ILE A 94 -4.78 8.15 -1.50
CA ILE A 94 -5.44 7.04 -0.80
C ILE A 94 -6.94 7.32 -0.82
N ASP A 95 -7.72 6.32 -1.22
CA ASP A 95 -9.17 6.33 -1.06
C ASP A 95 -9.53 5.98 0.38
N VAL A 96 -10.00 6.97 1.15
CA VAL A 96 -10.32 6.79 2.56
C VAL A 96 -11.46 5.80 2.79
N THR A 97 -12.33 5.58 1.79
CA THR A 97 -13.42 4.61 1.91
C THR A 97 -12.92 3.16 1.97
N ARG A 98 -11.67 2.93 1.52
CA ARG A 98 -10.99 1.63 1.54
C ARG A 98 -9.97 1.52 2.68
N LEU A 99 -9.90 2.55 3.53
CA LEU A 99 -9.10 2.55 4.73
C LEU A 99 -9.94 1.95 5.86
N GLY A 100 -9.54 0.76 6.31
CA GLY A 100 -10.05 0.14 7.52
C GLY A 100 -9.27 0.60 8.74
N VAL A 101 -9.97 0.77 9.85
CA VAL A 101 -9.38 1.10 11.15
C VAL A 101 -9.83 0.05 12.14
N SER A 102 -8.90 -0.47 12.95
CA SER A 102 -9.26 -1.23 14.13
C SER A 102 -8.45 -0.78 15.34
N VAL A 103 -9.07 -0.88 16.51
CA VAL A 103 -8.44 -0.50 17.78
C VAL A 103 -8.23 -1.76 18.62
N ARG A 104 -7.03 -1.92 19.17
CA ARG A 104 -6.71 -3.03 20.08
C ARG A 104 -6.03 -2.50 21.33
N HIS A 105 -6.47 -2.97 22.49
CA HIS A 105 -5.88 -2.59 23.78
C HIS A 105 -5.01 -3.71 24.33
N TYR A 106 -3.89 -3.34 24.95
CA TYR A 106 -2.91 -4.24 25.54
C TYR A 106 -2.51 -3.73 26.92
N ALA A 107 -2.34 -4.62 27.90
CA ALA A 107 -1.94 -4.23 29.26
C ALA A 107 -0.50 -3.71 29.29
N SER A 108 0.35 -4.35 28.50
CA SER A 108 1.78 -4.12 28.48
C SER A 108 2.36 -4.26 27.06
N LEU A 109 3.62 -3.84 26.90
CA LEU A 109 4.36 -4.06 25.66
C LEU A 109 4.56 -5.56 25.38
N ALA A 110 4.67 -6.39 26.42
CA ALA A 110 4.80 -7.84 26.27
C ALA A 110 3.53 -8.47 25.67
N ASP A 111 2.35 -7.98 26.08
CA ASP A 111 1.06 -8.42 25.53
C ASP A 111 0.91 -8.01 24.06
N PHE A 112 1.36 -6.80 23.71
CA PHE A 112 1.40 -6.35 22.32
C PHE A 112 2.27 -7.25 21.44
N VAL A 113 3.49 -7.57 21.88
CA VAL A 113 4.42 -8.43 21.12
C VAL A 113 3.92 -9.87 21.01
N SER A 114 3.23 -10.38 22.04
CA SER A 114 2.65 -11.72 22.03
C SER A 114 1.28 -11.82 21.34
N GLY A 115 0.66 -10.69 21.00
CA GLY A 115 -0.67 -10.65 20.39
C GLY A 115 -1.82 -10.95 21.37
N ASN A 116 -1.58 -10.86 22.68
CA ASN A 116 -2.58 -11.06 23.71
C ASN A 116 -3.43 -9.80 23.87
N VAL A 117 -4.55 -9.74 23.16
CA VAL A 117 -5.47 -8.59 23.18
C VAL A 117 -6.29 -8.59 24.47
N LEU A 118 -6.37 -7.44 25.15
CA LEU A 118 -7.30 -7.24 26.25
C LEU A 118 -8.69 -6.87 25.72
N LEU A 119 -9.72 -7.43 26.35
CA LEU A 119 -11.12 -7.09 26.09
C LEU A 119 -11.59 -5.86 26.85
N GLU A 120 -10.83 -5.36 27.82
CA GLU A 120 -11.19 -4.18 28.58
C GLU A 120 -10.62 -2.90 27.96
N GLU A 121 -11.51 -1.95 27.69
CA GLU A 121 -11.19 -0.67 27.06
C GLU A 121 -10.40 0.26 27.99
N GLY A 122 -9.34 0.86 27.47
CA GLY A 122 -8.92 2.20 27.87
C GLY A 122 -8.36 2.42 29.29
N ARG A 123 -7.93 1.38 30.02
CA ARG A 123 -7.35 1.57 31.36
C ARG A 123 -6.15 2.55 31.34
N PRO A 124 -5.99 3.44 32.35
CA PRO A 124 -4.78 4.26 32.50
C PRO A 124 -3.52 3.40 32.51
N GLY A 125 -2.48 3.85 31.80
CA GLY A 125 -1.22 3.13 31.64
C GLY A 125 -1.21 2.01 30.60
N ALA A 126 -2.36 1.57 30.09
CA ALA A 126 -2.45 0.56 29.03
C ALA A 126 -1.98 1.11 27.68
N LEU A 127 -1.65 0.21 26.76
CA LEU A 127 -1.28 0.52 25.37
C LEU A 127 -2.51 0.36 24.46
N THR A 128 -2.76 1.36 23.63
CA THR A 128 -3.77 1.32 22.58
C THR A 128 -3.06 1.28 21.24
N ALA A 129 -3.24 0.21 20.48
CA ALA A 129 -2.75 0.10 19.11
C ALA A 129 -3.86 0.45 18.12
N TYR A 130 -3.58 1.42 17.26
CA TYR A 130 -4.40 1.78 16.11
C TYR A 130 -3.83 1.08 14.89
N HIS A 131 -4.63 0.18 14.32
CA HIS A 131 -4.32 -0.54 13.10
C HIS A 131 -5.03 0.16 11.94
N LEU A 132 -4.26 0.60 10.95
CA LEU A 132 -4.77 1.13 9.69
C LEU A 132 -4.50 0.10 8.61
N ASP A 133 -5.56 -0.38 7.96
CA ASP A 133 -5.49 -1.35 6.88
C ASP A 133 -5.97 -0.70 5.58
N TYR A 134 -5.18 -0.81 4.51
CA TYR A 134 -5.53 -0.24 3.22
C TYR A 134 -5.39 -1.29 2.11
N ALA A 135 -6.46 -1.47 1.34
CA ALA A 135 -6.46 -2.35 0.18
C ALA A 135 -5.99 -1.59 -1.07
N VAL A 136 -4.85 -2.00 -1.63
CA VAL A 136 -4.32 -1.43 -2.87
C VAL A 136 -4.83 -2.26 -4.05
N THR A 137 -5.63 -1.65 -4.94
CA THR A 137 -5.98 -2.27 -6.23
C THR A 137 -4.82 -2.17 -7.19
N LEU A 138 -4.40 -3.30 -7.74
CA LEU A 138 -3.37 -3.39 -8.77
C LEU A 138 -3.99 -3.06 -10.14
N ILE A 139 -3.22 -2.40 -11.01
CA ILE A 139 -3.71 -2.05 -12.36
C ILE A 139 -3.67 -3.29 -13.25
N THR A 140 -2.66 -4.14 -13.07
CA THR A 140 -2.46 -5.26 -13.99
C THR A 140 -2.95 -6.60 -13.47
N PRO A 141 -3.59 -7.40 -14.35
CA PRO A 141 -4.05 -8.73 -14.00
C PRO A 141 -2.90 -9.71 -13.79
N PHE A 142 -1.69 -9.42 -14.28
CA PHE A 142 -0.52 -10.26 -14.10
C PHE A 142 -0.15 -10.43 -12.62
N MET A 143 -0.37 -9.40 -11.81
CA MET A 143 -0.05 -9.47 -10.39
C MET A 143 -1.02 -10.37 -9.61
N ASN A 144 -2.22 -10.62 -10.14
CA ASN A 144 -3.17 -11.59 -9.56
C ASN A 144 -2.67 -13.04 -9.65
N TYR A 145 -1.62 -13.32 -10.44
CA TYR A 145 -0.94 -14.61 -10.43
C TYR A 145 0.13 -14.71 -9.34
N LEU A 146 0.67 -13.57 -8.89
CA LEU A 146 1.69 -13.51 -7.84
C LEU A 146 1.06 -13.35 -6.45
N TYR A 147 -0.07 -12.67 -6.36
CA TYR A 147 -0.84 -12.49 -5.14
C TYR A 147 -2.11 -13.34 -5.18
N SER A 148 -2.49 -13.91 -4.05
CA SER A 148 -3.70 -14.74 -3.93
C SER A 148 -5.01 -13.96 -4.04
N SER A 149 -4.94 -12.63 -4.19
CA SER A 149 -6.07 -11.71 -4.23
C SER A 149 -5.80 -10.57 -5.21
N GLU A 150 -6.87 -10.00 -5.77
CA GLU A 150 -6.81 -8.83 -6.67
C GLU A 150 -6.37 -7.55 -5.93
N GLU A 151 -6.40 -7.59 -4.60
CA GLU A 151 -6.01 -6.50 -3.73
C GLU A 151 -4.84 -6.92 -2.84
N VAL A 152 -3.90 -5.99 -2.66
CA VAL A 152 -2.80 -6.14 -1.70
C VAL A 152 -3.11 -5.27 -0.49
N THR A 153 -3.40 -5.91 0.64
CA THR A 153 -3.61 -5.19 1.91
C THR A 153 -2.27 -4.77 2.50
N LYS A 154 -2.18 -3.50 2.91
CA LYS A 154 -1.07 -2.94 3.68
C LYS A 154 -1.58 -2.45 5.03
N SER A 155 -0.82 -2.73 6.07
CA SER A 155 -1.23 -2.47 7.46
C SER A 155 -0.18 -1.63 8.18
N ALA A 156 -0.54 -0.45 8.67
CA ALA A 156 0.28 0.35 9.56
C ALA A 156 -0.27 0.24 10.98
N VAL A 157 0.63 0.15 11.95
CA VAL A 157 0.26 0.03 13.36
C VAL A 157 0.97 1.11 14.13
N VAL A 158 0.20 1.84 14.93
CA VAL A 158 0.71 2.86 15.83
C VAL A 158 0.24 2.54 17.22
N VAL A 159 1.16 2.58 18.18
CA VAL A 159 0.87 2.28 19.58
C VAL A 159 1.01 3.55 20.42
N VAL A 160 -0.05 3.89 21.12
CA VAL A 160 -0.10 5.04 22.04
C VAL A 160 -0.33 4.52 23.46
N LYS A 161 0.47 5.00 24.41
CA LYS A 161 0.26 4.73 25.83
C LYS A 161 -0.81 5.68 26.37
N ASN A 162 -1.87 5.13 26.96
CA ASN A 162 -2.87 5.91 27.69
C ASN A 162 -2.22 6.49 28.95
N GLY A 163 -2.58 7.72 29.33
CA GLY A 163 -1.98 8.47 30.44
C GLY A 163 -1.89 7.66 31.75
N LEU A 164 -0.96 8.07 32.63
CA LEU A 164 -0.76 7.47 33.95
C LEU A 164 -1.80 7.97 34.95
#